data_AF-Q2GJ08-F1
#
_entry.id   AF-Q2GJ08-F1
#
_cell.length_a   1.000
_cell.length_b   1.000
_cell.length_c   1.000
_cell.angle_alpha   90.00
_cell.angle_beta   90.00
_cell.angle_gamma   90.00
#
_symmetry.space_group_name_H-M   'P 1'
#
loop_
_entity.id
_entity.type
_entity.pdbx_description
1 polymer ?
#
loop_
_entity_poly.entity_id
_entity_poly.type
_entity_poly.pdbx_seq_one_letter_code
_entity_poly.pdbx_strand_id
1 'polypeptide(L)' 'MRIIMLQGADENQKLYFLVLSDGHCQLMLAHDIGNYSKLGDAIDDSLDEAFDKECLGQGIRVVWIPMLRYFELRQ' A
#
# COMPACT_ATOMS: atom_id res chain seq x y z
N MET A 1 5.17 -11.83 2.37
CA MET A 1 4.39 -11.07 1.37
C MET A 1 2.95 -10.96 1.86
N ARG A 2 2.61 -9.83 2.50
CA ARG A 2 1.24 -9.51 2.91
C ARG A 2 0.81 -8.37 2.00
N ILE A 3 -0.22 -8.59 1.19
CA ILE A 3 -0.78 -7.56 0.31
C ILE A 3 -1.93 -6.93 1.07
N ILE A 4 -1.83 -5.63 1.30
CA ILE A 4 -2.97 -4.84 1.72
C ILE A 4 -3.66 -4.39 0.44
N MET A 5 -4.98 -4.51 0.40
CA MET A 5 -5.80 -3.94 -0.67
C MET A 5 -6.68 -2.86 -0.04
N LEU A 6 -6.33 -1.60 -0.24
CA LEU A 6 -7.23 -0.50 0.09
C LEU A 6 -8.17 -0.29 -1.09
N GLN A 7 -9.45 -0.59 -0.91
CA GLN A 7 -10.45 -0.50 -1.97
C GLN A 7 -11.12 0.88 -1.99
N GLY A 8 -11.15 1.51 -3.15
CA GLY A 8 -11.96 2.69 -3.44
C GLY A 8 -12.86 2.41 -4.63
N ALA A 9 -14.10 2.91 -4.62
CA ALA A 9 -15.02 2.80 -5.74
C ALA A 9 -15.32 4.19 -6.31
N ASP A 10 -15.27 4.31 -7.64
CA ASP A 10 -15.72 5.50 -8.37
C ASP A 10 -17.22 5.41 -8.73
N GLU A 11 -17.83 6.53 -9.12
CA GLU A 11 -19.22 6.64 -9.57
C GLU A 11 -19.53 5.68 -10.74
N ASN A 12 -18.51 5.28 -11.51
CA ASN A 12 -18.60 4.31 -12.60
C ASN A 12 -18.41 2.84 -12.18
N GLN A 13 -18.50 2.52 -10.89
CA GLN A 13 -18.29 1.17 -10.32
C GLN A 13 -16.91 0.54 -10.59
N LYS A 14 -15.91 1.35 -10.96
CA LYS A 14 -14.53 0.89 -11.08
C LYS A 14 -13.90 0.80 -9.69
N LEU A 15 -13.21 -0.31 -9.42
CA LEU A 15 -12.52 -0.55 -8.16
C LEU A 15 -11.04 -0.19 -8.30
N TYR A 16 -10.56 0.66 -7.40
CA TYR A 16 -9.15 0.96 -7.22
C TYR A 16 -8.62 0.15 -6.06
N PHE A 17 -7.41 -0.40 -6.19
CA PHE A 17 -6.71 -1.02 -5.08
C PHE A 17 -5.26 -0.56 -5.03
N LEU A 18 -4.84 -0.17 -3.83
CA LEU A 18 -3.44 0.06 -3.51
C LEU A 18 -2.84 -1.25 -3.03
N VAL A 19 -1.78 -1.73 -3.68
CA VAL A 19 -0.99 -2.89 -3.28
C VAL A 19 0.21 -2.40 -2.49
N LEU A 20 0.24 -2.75 -1.20
CA LEU A 20 1.38 -2.51 -0.33
C LEU A 20 1.99 -3.86 0.08
N SER A 21 3.27 -4.06 -0.22
CA SER A 21 4.07 -5.18 0.27
C SER A 21 5.50 -4.72 0.58
N ASP A 22 6.30 -5.60 1.18
CA ASP A 22 7.74 -5.40 1.45
C ASP A 22 8.48 -4.99 0.16
N GLY A 23 8.75 -3.70 -0.03
CA GLY A 23 9.41 -3.16 -1.22
C GLY A 23 8.51 -2.86 -2.43
N HIS A 24 7.17 -2.97 -2.34
CA HIS A 24 6.27 -2.61 -3.44
C HIS A 24 5.10 -1.74 -2.99
N CYS A 25 4.88 -0.65 -3.72
CA CYS A 25 3.76 0.26 -3.52
C CYS A 25 3.16 0.63 -4.88
N GLN A 26 2.10 -0.07 -5.28
CA GLN A 26 1.47 0.06 -6.60
C GLN A 26 0.01 0.46 -6.50
N LEU A 27 -0.41 1.39 -7.37
CA LEU A 27 -1.82 1.74 -7.55
C LEU A 27 -2.36 1.03 -8.79
N MET A 28 -3.43 0.26 -8.61
CA MET A 28 -4.02 -0.54 -9.66
C MET A 28 -5.53 -0.27 -9.79
N LEU A 29 -6.03 -0.37 -11.02
CA LEU A 29 -7.44 -0.27 -11.39
C LEU A 29 -7.96 -1.64 -11.82
N ALA A 30 -9.00 -2.13 -11.17
CA ALA A 30 -9.74 -3.31 -11.60
C ALA A 30 -10.84 -2.90 -12.57
N HIS A 31 -10.77 -3.43 -13.78
CA HIS A 31 -11.82 -3.32 -14.77
C HIS A 31 -12.80 -4.50 -14.69
N ASP A 32 -12.28 -5.69 -14.44
CA ASP A 32 -13.03 -6.94 -14.26
C ASP A 32 -12.13 -7.98 -13.55
N ILE A 33 -12.67 -9.15 -13.21
CA ILE A 33 -11.90 -10.28 -12.68
C ILE A 33 -10.83 -10.68 -13.70
N GLY A 34 -9.56 -10.53 -13.30
CA GLY A 34 -8.42 -10.84 -14.17
C GLY A 34 -8.03 -9.73 -15.15
N ASN A 35 -8.77 -8.61 -15.17
CA ASN A 35 -8.45 -7.43 -16.00
C ASN A 35 -8.07 -6.25 -15.10
N TYR A 36 -6.76 -6.03 -14.98
CA TYR A 36 -6.19 -5.02 -14.10
C TYR A 36 -5.20 -4.13 -14.84
N SER A 37 -5.28 -2.82 -14.59
CA SER A 37 -4.34 -1.82 -15.13
C SER A 37 -3.51 -1.22 -14.01
N LYS A 38 -2.17 -1.22 -14.15
CA LYS A 38 -1.29 -0.47 -13.25
C LYS A 38 -1.38 1.02 -13.59
N LEU A 39 -1.85 1.83 -12.65
CA LEU A 39 -1.93 3.28 -12.80
C LEU A 39 -0.63 3.98 -12.38
N GLY A 40 0.08 3.39 -11.42
CA GLY A 40 1.31 3.95 -10.90
C GLY A 40 2.06 2.97 -10.00
N ASP A 41 3.31 3.29 -9.74
CA ASP A 41 4.22 2.57 -8.86
C ASP A 41 5.02 3.59 -8.05
N ALA A 42 5.61 3.16 -6.94
CA ALA A 42 6.62 3.96 -6.27
C ALA A 42 7.79 4.21 -7.23
N ILE A 43 8.26 5.46 -7.26
CA ILE A 43 9.36 5.87 -8.14
C ILE A 43 10.72 5.56 -7.50
N ASP A 44 10.81 5.71 -6.18
CA ASP A 44 12.02 5.52 -5.40
C ASP A 44 11.74 4.48 -4.32
N ASP A 45 11.50 4.92 -3.09
CA ASP A 45 11.16 4.02 -1.98
C ASP A 45 9.69 3.59 -2.02
N SER A 46 9.49 2.31 -1.69
CA SER A 46 8.17 1.83 -1.30
C SER A 46 7.69 2.53 -0.01
N LEU A 47 6.38 2.48 0.26
CA LEU A 47 5.79 3.18 1.41
C LEU A 47 6.38 2.68 2.74
N ASP A 48 6.62 1.38 2.84
CA ASP A 48 7.23 0.71 3.97
C ASP A 48 8.70 1.09 4.15
N GLU A 49 9.50 1.14 3.08
CA GLU A 49 10.90 1.58 3.15
C GLU A 49 11.02 3.05 3.54
N ALA A 50 10.20 3.93 2.94
CA ALA A 50 10.18 5.35 3.29
C ALA A 50 9.82 5.54 4.77
N PHE A 51 8.82 4.81 5.27
CA PHE A 51 8.41 4.87 6.67
C PHE A 51 9.50 4.39 7.63
N ASP A 52 10.11 3.24 7.34
CA ASP A 52 11.17 2.67 8.18
C ASP A 52 12.41 3.59 8.20
N LYS A 53 12.76 4.21 7.06
CA LYS A 53 13.84 5.20 6.96
C LYS A 53 13.57 6.45 7.81
N GLU A 54 12.36 7.00 7.73
CA GLU A 54 11.97 8.18 8.52
C GLU A 54 12.00 7.90 10.02
N CYS A 55 11.50 6.74 10.44
CA CYS A 55 11.54 6.36 11.85
C CYS A 55 12.98 6.17 12.34
N LEU A 56 13.81 5.51 11.54
CA LEU A 56 15.22 5.31 11.86
C LEU A 56 15.97 6.64 11.97
N GLY A 57 15.70 7.59 11.07
CA GLY A 57 16.24 8.95 11.11
C GLY A 57 15.87 9.71 12.40
N GLN A 58 14.70 9.41 12.97
CA GLN A 58 14.24 9.95 14.25
C GLN A 58 14.69 9.13 15.47
N GLY A 59 15.47 8.06 15.28
CA GLY A 59 15.92 7.17 16.36
C GLY A 59 14.85 6.21 16.86
N ILE A 60 13.72 6.10 16.16
CA ILE A 60 12.60 5.22 16.48
C ILE A 60 12.81 3.88 15.76
N ARG A 61 12.88 2.80 16.55
CA ARG A 61 12.93 1.43 16.03
C ARG A 61 11.52 0.87 15.94
N VAL A 62 10.86 1.06 14.80
CA VAL A 62 9.59 0.42 14.49
C VAL A 62 9.74 -0.43 13.24
N VAL A 63 8.87 -1.42 13.13
CA VAL A 63 8.73 -2.23 11.92
C VAL A 63 7.37 -1.88 11.34
N TRP A 64 7.34 -1.56 10.05
CA TRP A 64 6.10 -1.24 9.34
C TRP A 64 4.98 -2.29 9.54
N ILE A 65 5.30 -3.59 9.45
CA ILE A 65 4.30 -4.67 9.48
C ILE A 65 3.46 -4.73 10.78
N PRO A 66 4.04 -4.69 11.99
CA PRO A 66 3.27 -4.54 13.24
C PRO A 66 2.42 -3.27 13.30
N MET A 67 2.95 -2.14 12.81
CA MET A 67 2.25 -0.85 12.84
C MET A 67 1.05 -0.83 11.88
N LEU A 68 1.20 -1.44 10.73
CA LEU A 68 0.12 -1.62 9.80
C LEU A 68 -1.06 -2.39 10.41
N ARG A 69 -0.77 -3.46 11.14
CA ARG A 69 -1.80 -4.24 11.83
C ARG A 69 -2.53 -3.43 12.89
N TYR A 70 -1.86 -2.44 13.49
CA TYR A 70 -2.49 -1.52 14.43
C TYR A 70 -3.46 -0.55 13.75
N PHE A 71 -3.17 -0.10 12.53
CA PHE A 71 -4.11 0.70 11.73
C PHE A 71 -5.30 -0.11 11.22
N GLU A 72 -5.08 -1.36 10.76
CA GLU A 72 -6.17 -2.27 10.37
C GLU A 72 -7.16 -2.51 11.52
N LEU A 73 -6.68 -2.58 12.77
CA LEU A 73 -7.53 -2.76 13.96
C LEU A 73 -8.32 -1.50 14.35
N ARG A 74 -8.06 -0.36 13.70
CA ARG A 74 -8.68 0.93 14.03
C ARG A 74 -9.56 1.52 12.94
N GLN A 75 -9.59 0.89 11.77
CA GLN A 75 -10.57 1.17 10.72
C GLN A 75 -11.73 0.20 10.84
#